data_AF-S4W6V0-F1
#
_entry.id   AF-S4W6V0-F1
#
_cell.length_a   1.000
_cell.length_b   1.000
_cell.length_c   1.000
_cell.angle_alpha   90.00
_cell.angle_beta   90.00
_cell.angle_gamma   90.00
#
_symmetry.space_group_name_H-M   'P 1'
#
loop_
_entity.id
_entity.type
_entity.pdbx_description
1 polymer ?
#
loop_
_entity_poly.entity_id
_entity_poly.type
_entity_poly.pdbx_seq_one_letter_code
_entity_poly.pdbx_strand_id
1 'polypeptide(L)'
;VTWSSCNIFSTQDHAAAAIAAAGVPVFAWKGETEEEYLWCIEQQLHAFKDGKKLNLILDDGGDLTSLVHEKYPEMLDECYGLSEETTTGVHHLYKMVRDGKLKVPAINVNDSVTKSKFDNLYGCRESLIDGIKRATDVMLAGKVAVVAGFGDVGKGCAMALRGMGARVIVSEIDPINALQAAVEGYQVAPLEDVASIGQVFVTTTGCRDIITGTHFEQMPEDAIVCNIGHFDIEIDVAWLKANAAECVNIKPQVDRFTM
;
A
#
# COMPACT_ATOMS: atom_id res chain seq x y z
N VAL A 1 21.44 -0.72 -13.36
CA VAL A 1 20.09 -0.72 -12.77
C VAL A 1 19.10 -0.73 -13.91
N THR A 2 18.05 -1.51 -13.75
CA THR A 2 16.82 -1.54 -14.53
C THR A 2 15.69 -1.35 -13.52
N TRP A 3 14.53 -0.83 -13.94
CA TRP A 3 13.50 -0.43 -12.98
C TRP A 3 12.09 -0.67 -13.52
N SER A 4 11.18 -1.10 -12.65
CA SER A 4 9.72 -1.02 -12.83
C SER A 4 9.08 -0.43 -11.57
N SER A 5 7.82 -0.01 -11.67
CA SER A 5 7.03 0.31 -10.48
C SER A 5 6.69 -0.97 -9.70
N CYS A 6 6.37 -0.83 -8.41
CA CYS A 6 5.70 -1.84 -7.57
C CYS A 6 4.19 -1.60 -7.42
N ASN A 7 3.64 -0.59 -8.10
CA ASN A 7 2.21 -0.29 -8.10
C ASN A 7 1.77 0.41 -9.39
N ILE A 8 0.62 0.03 -9.91
CA ILE A 8 0.06 0.52 -11.18
C ILE A 8 -0.29 2.02 -11.20
N PHE A 9 -0.42 2.66 -10.04
CA PHE A 9 -0.81 4.08 -9.94
C PHE A 9 0.25 4.98 -9.29
N SER A 10 1.37 4.44 -8.81
CA SER A 10 2.36 5.20 -8.04
C SER A 10 3.36 5.96 -8.91
N THR A 11 3.54 5.54 -10.17
CA THR A 11 4.52 6.17 -11.07
C THR A 11 4.24 7.66 -11.23
N GLN A 12 5.30 8.45 -11.13
CA GLN A 12 5.30 9.84 -11.57
C GLN A 12 5.95 9.89 -12.95
N ASP A 13 5.15 10.04 -14.01
CA ASP A 13 5.63 9.88 -15.40
C ASP A 13 6.79 10.82 -15.75
N HIS A 14 6.80 12.03 -15.18
CA HIS A 14 7.90 12.97 -15.38
C HIS A 14 9.22 12.52 -14.72
N ALA A 15 9.14 11.80 -13.59
CA ALA A 15 10.30 11.18 -12.96
C ALA A 15 10.79 9.98 -13.79
N ALA A 16 9.88 9.12 -14.24
CA ALA A 16 10.21 8.01 -15.14
C ALA A 16 10.88 8.51 -16.44
N ALA A 17 10.33 9.56 -17.06
CA ALA A 17 10.90 10.18 -18.24
C ALA A 17 12.31 10.74 -18.00
N ALA A 18 12.55 11.39 -16.86
CA ALA A 18 13.87 11.91 -16.50
C ALA A 18 14.91 10.78 -16.31
N ILE A 19 14.53 9.68 -15.65
CA ILE A 19 15.38 8.50 -15.46
C ILE A 19 15.69 7.82 -16.81
N ALA A 20 14.68 7.67 -17.67
CA ALA A 20 14.85 7.17 -19.03
C ALA A 20 15.81 8.05 -19.85
N ALA A 21 15.67 9.37 -19.77
CA ALA A 21 16.53 10.33 -20.46
C ALA A 21 17.99 10.29 -19.96
N ALA A 22 18.21 9.92 -18.70
CA ALA A 22 19.55 9.64 -18.16
C ALA A 22 20.14 8.30 -18.64
N GLY A 23 19.38 7.53 -19.43
CA GLY A 23 19.79 6.28 -20.04
C GLY A 23 19.57 5.04 -19.16
N VAL A 24 18.82 5.14 -18.06
CA VAL A 24 18.44 3.98 -17.25
C VAL A 24 17.17 3.35 -17.84
N PRO A 25 17.15 2.04 -18.12
CA PRO A 25 15.92 1.37 -18.55
C PRO A 25 14.87 1.39 -17.44
N VAL A 26 13.72 1.99 -17.74
CA VAL A 26 12.57 2.08 -16.83
C VAL A 26 11.31 1.66 -17.59
N PHE A 27 10.56 0.74 -16.99
CA PHE A 27 9.30 0.22 -17.50
C PHE A 27 8.24 0.54 -16.45
N ALA A 28 7.74 1.77 -16.50
CA ALA A 28 6.76 2.26 -15.54
C ALA A 28 6.01 3.47 -16.12
N TRP A 29 4.69 3.50 -15.96
CA TRP A 29 3.84 4.68 -16.17
C TRP A 29 2.64 4.66 -15.23
N LYS A 30 1.99 5.80 -15.06
CA LYS A 30 0.80 5.87 -14.21
C LYS A 30 -0.43 5.32 -14.92
N GLY A 31 -1.13 4.40 -14.26
CA GLY A 31 -2.35 3.79 -14.78
C GLY A 31 -2.09 2.56 -15.65
N GLU A 32 -1.04 1.80 -15.34
CA GLU A 32 -0.81 0.47 -15.91
C GLU A 32 -2.01 -0.45 -15.64
N THR A 33 -2.27 -1.36 -16.57
CA THR A 33 -3.08 -2.56 -16.32
C THR A 33 -2.25 -3.60 -15.57
N GLU A 34 -2.90 -4.60 -14.95
CA GLU A 34 -2.19 -5.72 -14.29
C GLU A 34 -1.28 -6.49 -15.26
N GLU A 35 -1.69 -6.64 -16.52
CA GLU A 35 -0.88 -7.28 -17.56
C GLU A 35 0.37 -6.46 -17.88
N GLU A 36 0.22 -5.14 -18.03
CA GLU A 36 1.35 -4.23 -18.28
C GLU A 36 2.30 -4.16 -17.09
N TYR A 37 1.79 -4.19 -15.86
CA TYR A 37 2.58 -4.23 -14.63
C TYR A 37 3.49 -5.46 -14.58
N LEU A 38 2.90 -6.65 -14.76
CA LEU A 38 3.67 -7.90 -14.80
C LEU A 38 4.66 -7.91 -15.96
N TRP A 39 4.26 -7.40 -17.12
CA TRP A 39 5.14 -7.25 -18.27
C TRP A 39 6.34 -6.34 -17.94
N CYS A 40 6.12 -5.22 -17.25
CA CYS A 40 7.17 -4.29 -16.83
C CYS A 40 8.18 -4.94 -15.88
N ILE A 41 7.69 -5.72 -14.89
CA ILE A 41 8.57 -6.48 -13.98
C ILE A 41 9.41 -7.49 -14.77
N GLU A 42 8.85 -8.16 -15.77
CA GLU A 42 9.61 -9.08 -16.62
C GLU A 42 10.62 -8.35 -17.51
N GLN A 43 10.28 -7.18 -18.06
CA GLN A 43 11.20 -6.41 -18.90
C GLN A 43 12.47 -5.97 -18.15
N GLN A 44 12.33 -5.54 -16.89
CA GLN A 44 13.51 -5.09 -16.13
C GLN A 44 14.54 -6.20 -15.91
N LEU A 45 14.14 -7.48 -15.91
CA LEU A 45 15.06 -8.62 -15.78
C LEU A 45 16.02 -8.77 -16.97
N HIS A 46 15.60 -8.29 -18.15
CA HIS A 46 16.32 -8.48 -19.40
C HIS A 46 16.95 -7.21 -19.98
N ALA A 47 16.67 -6.05 -19.38
CA ALA A 47 17.11 -4.75 -19.90
C ALA A 47 18.52 -4.33 -19.44
N PHE A 48 19.27 -5.21 -18.79
CA PHE A 48 20.65 -4.92 -18.38
C PHE A 48 21.57 -4.70 -19.60
N LYS A 49 22.41 -3.67 -19.53
CA LYS A 49 23.35 -3.33 -20.60
C LYS A 49 24.59 -4.23 -20.58
N ASP A 50 25.29 -4.27 -21.71
CA ASP A 50 26.59 -4.95 -21.88
C ASP A 50 26.58 -6.46 -21.58
N GLY A 51 25.42 -7.11 -21.79
CA GLY A 51 25.26 -8.55 -21.52
C GLY A 51 25.29 -8.93 -20.03
N LYS A 52 25.20 -7.93 -19.14
CA LYS A 52 25.09 -8.17 -17.70
C LYS A 52 23.74 -8.78 -17.36
N LYS A 53 23.66 -9.42 -16.20
CA LYS A 53 22.45 -10.03 -15.64
C LYS A 53 22.16 -9.44 -14.27
N LEU A 54 20.96 -9.76 -13.77
CA LEU A 54 20.57 -9.50 -12.40
C LEU A 54 21.57 -10.14 -11.44
N ASN A 55 22.13 -9.34 -10.54
CA ASN A 55 23.02 -9.81 -9.48
C ASN A 55 22.64 -9.26 -8.09
N LEU A 56 21.64 -8.38 -8.04
CA LEU A 56 21.03 -7.83 -6.83
C LEU A 56 19.55 -7.55 -7.13
N ILE A 57 18.70 -7.72 -6.12
CA ILE A 57 17.29 -7.32 -6.15
C ILE A 57 17.09 -6.20 -5.12
N LEU A 58 16.44 -5.12 -5.54
CA LEU A 58 15.89 -4.10 -4.65
C LEU A 58 14.39 -4.16 -4.84
N ASP A 59 13.66 -4.52 -3.78
CA ASP A 59 12.25 -4.84 -3.84
C ASP A 59 11.45 -4.04 -2.80
N ASP A 60 10.19 -3.79 -3.15
CA ASP A 60 9.19 -3.17 -2.31
C ASP A 60 7.88 -3.94 -2.53
N GLY A 61 7.48 -4.74 -1.55
CA GLY A 61 6.26 -5.55 -1.57
C GLY A 61 6.49 -7.03 -1.84
N GLY A 62 7.63 -7.36 -2.43
CA GLY A 62 8.06 -8.73 -2.69
C GLY A 62 7.63 -9.30 -4.05
N ASP A 63 7.05 -8.51 -4.95
CA ASP A 63 6.54 -8.98 -6.25
C ASP A 63 7.69 -9.41 -7.17
N LEU A 64 8.75 -8.60 -7.28
CA LEU A 64 9.93 -8.93 -8.08
C LEU A 64 10.62 -10.17 -7.52
N THR A 65 10.79 -10.24 -6.20
CA THR A 65 11.39 -11.37 -5.51
C THR A 65 10.60 -12.65 -5.77
N SER A 66 9.28 -12.60 -5.65
CA SER A 66 8.40 -13.75 -5.89
C SER A 66 8.49 -14.22 -7.34
N LEU A 67 8.38 -13.28 -8.30
CA LEU A 67 8.48 -13.58 -9.73
C LEU A 67 9.81 -14.24 -10.09
N VAL A 68 10.95 -13.72 -9.59
CA VAL A 68 12.26 -14.31 -9.86
C VAL A 68 12.42 -15.67 -9.18
N HIS A 69 11.96 -15.83 -7.93
CA HIS A 69 12.10 -17.11 -7.22
C HIS A 69 11.27 -18.24 -7.83
N GLU A 70 10.11 -17.92 -8.40
CA GLU A 70 9.16 -18.87 -8.95
C GLU A 70 9.34 -19.12 -10.45
N LYS A 71 9.48 -18.06 -11.25
CA LYS A 71 9.50 -18.14 -12.72
C LYS A 71 10.90 -18.15 -13.33
N TYR A 72 11.85 -17.46 -12.71
CA TYR A 72 13.24 -17.33 -13.21
C TYR A 72 14.30 -17.70 -12.17
N PRO A 73 14.16 -18.87 -11.51
CA PRO A 73 15.03 -19.24 -10.40
C PRO A 73 16.51 -19.33 -10.78
N GLU A 74 16.83 -19.59 -12.06
CA GLU A 74 18.18 -19.62 -12.60
C GLU A 74 18.87 -18.26 -12.59
N MET A 75 18.12 -17.15 -12.56
CA MET A 75 18.71 -15.81 -12.43
C MET A 75 19.29 -15.56 -11.03
N LEU A 76 18.96 -16.40 -10.05
CA LEU A 76 19.45 -16.27 -8.68
C LEU A 76 20.83 -16.92 -8.48
N ASP A 77 21.33 -17.72 -9.43
CA ASP A 77 22.63 -18.40 -9.32
C ASP A 77 23.80 -17.42 -9.19
N GLU A 78 23.69 -16.24 -9.83
CA GLU A 78 24.67 -15.15 -9.76
C GLU A 78 24.19 -13.96 -8.91
N CYS A 79 23.07 -14.11 -8.20
CA CYS A 79 22.49 -13.07 -7.37
C CYS A 79 23.09 -13.09 -5.96
N TYR A 80 23.68 -11.96 -5.55
CA TYR A 80 24.32 -11.83 -4.24
C TYR A 80 23.32 -11.69 -3.09
N GLY A 81 22.08 -11.28 -3.38
CA GLY A 81 21.05 -11.07 -2.38
C GLY A 81 20.02 -10.04 -2.80
N LEU A 82 19.11 -9.77 -1.86
CA LEU A 82 18.03 -8.82 -2.02
C LEU A 82 17.88 -7.91 -0.81
N SER A 83 17.31 -6.72 -1.03
CA SER A 83 16.82 -5.84 0.03
C SER A 83 15.33 -5.60 -0.16
N GLU A 84 14.57 -5.73 0.92
CA GLU A 84 13.12 -5.52 0.92
C GLU A 84 12.73 -4.39 1.87
N GLU A 85 11.96 -3.44 1.35
CA GLU A 85 11.69 -2.16 1.99
C GLU A 85 10.41 -2.13 2.81
N THR A 86 9.38 -2.92 2.51
CA THR A 86 8.07 -2.80 3.19
C THR A 86 7.71 -3.97 4.09
N THR A 87 6.87 -3.69 5.09
CA THR A 87 6.38 -4.67 6.06
C THR A 87 5.78 -5.91 5.39
N THR A 88 5.04 -5.71 4.30
CA THR A 88 4.38 -6.79 3.56
C THR A 88 5.39 -7.70 2.86
N GLY A 89 6.35 -7.13 2.11
CA GLY A 89 7.39 -7.92 1.48
C GLY A 89 8.27 -8.64 2.50
N VAL A 90 8.60 -7.99 3.63
CA VAL A 90 9.32 -8.64 4.74
C VAL A 90 8.55 -9.84 5.31
N HIS A 91 7.23 -9.74 5.44
CA HIS A 91 6.40 -10.87 5.86
C HIS A 91 6.49 -12.04 4.86
N HIS A 92 6.46 -11.75 3.56
CA HIS A 92 6.65 -12.74 2.51
C HIS A 92 8.04 -13.40 2.59
N LEU A 93 9.10 -12.62 2.82
CA LEU A 93 10.44 -13.16 3.02
C LEU A 93 10.53 -14.09 4.23
N TYR A 94 9.95 -13.73 5.38
CA TYR A 94 9.92 -14.62 6.54
C TYR A 94 9.16 -15.91 6.27
N LYS A 95 8.07 -15.85 5.50
CA LYS A 95 7.36 -17.05 5.05
C LYS A 95 8.26 -17.92 4.16
N MET A 96 8.97 -17.32 3.19
CA MET A 96 9.92 -18.04 2.34
C MET A 96 11.07 -18.68 3.14
N VAL A 97 11.60 -17.99 4.17
CA VAL A 97 12.62 -18.56 5.08
C VAL A 97 12.07 -19.77 5.82
N ARG A 98 10.89 -19.64 6.44
CA ARG A 98 10.23 -20.73 7.18
C ARG A 98 9.95 -21.93 6.29
N ASP A 99 9.56 -21.69 5.04
CA ASP A 99 9.24 -22.72 4.06
C ASP A 99 10.49 -23.30 3.36
N GLY A 100 11.70 -22.79 3.66
CA GLY A 100 12.95 -23.20 3.03
C GLY A 100 13.05 -22.84 1.54
N LYS A 101 12.31 -21.81 1.10
CA LYS A 101 12.18 -21.39 -0.31
C LYS A 101 13.03 -20.16 -0.67
N LEU A 102 13.52 -19.41 0.31
CA LEU A 102 14.37 -18.25 0.05
C LEU A 102 15.75 -18.72 -0.45
N LYS A 103 16.12 -18.32 -1.67
CA LYS A 103 17.31 -18.85 -2.36
C LYS A 103 18.56 -17.99 -2.20
N VAL A 104 18.39 -16.72 -1.85
CA VAL A 104 19.48 -15.74 -1.69
C VAL A 104 19.36 -15.00 -0.35
N PRO A 105 20.45 -14.46 0.20
CA PRO A 105 20.38 -13.63 1.41
C PRO A 105 19.45 -12.42 1.21
N ALA A 106 18.71 -12.08 2.26
CA ALA A 106 17.78 -10.95 2.25
C ALA A 106 18.07 -9.99 3.42
N ILE A 107 18.08 -8.69 3.14
CA ILE A 107 18.14 -7.64 4.14
C ILE A 107 16.74 -7.04 4.29
N ASN A 108 16.20 -7.14 5.50
CA ASN A 108 15.00 -6.42 5.91
C ASN A 108 15.38 -4.95 6.16
N VAL A 109 15.06 -4.09 5.20
CA VAL A 109 15.29 -2.64 5.31
C VAL A 109 14.17 -1.99 6.12
N ASN A 110 12.93 -2.49 6.02
CA ASN A 110 11.77 -1.96 6.71
C ASN A 110 12.01 -1.73 8.21
N ASP A 111 12.56 -2.73 8.90
CA ASP A 111 12.73 -2.71 10.35
C ASP A 111 13.97 -1.93 10.80
N SER A 112 14.70 -1.30 9.87
CA SER A 112 15.63 -0.23 10.24
C SER A 112 14.86 0.87 10.95
N VAL A 113 15.38 1.35 12.08
CA VAL A 113 14.70 2.39 12.89
C VAL A 113 14.44 3.65 12.08
N THR A 114 15.40 4.04 11.23
CA THR A 114 15.29 5.20 10.33
C THR A 114 14.34 5.00 9.15
N LYS A 115 13.87 3.76 8.91
CA LYS A 115 12.85 3.44 7.92
C LYS A 115 11.49 3.36 8.62
N SER A 116 11.22 2.28 9.35
CA SER A 116 9.94 2.05 10.03
C SER A 116 9.41 3.25 10.82
N LYS A 117 10.25 3.92 11.63
CA LYS A 117 9.79 5.01 12.50
C LYS A 117 9.75 6.38 11.83
N PHE A 118 10.21 6.48 10.59
CA PHE A 118 10.19 7.74 9.84
C PHE A 118 9.32 7.65 8.61
N ASP A 119 9.62 6.72 7.71
CA ASP A 119 8.88 6.53 6.47
C ASP A 119 7.43 6.10 6.76
N ASN A 120 7.25 4.94 7.40
CA ASN A 120 5.89 4.42 7.66
C ASN A 120 5.08 5.37 8.56
N LEU A 121 5.72 6.01 9.54
CA LEU A 121 5.03 6.89 10.49
C LEU A 121 4.86 8.33 9.97
N TYR A 122 5.97 9.05 9.79
CA TYR A 122 5.94 10.47 9.42
C TYR A 122 5.67 10.65 7.93
N GLY A 123 6.12 9.74 7.06
CA GLY A 123 5.77 9.77 5.63
C GLY A 123 4.26 9.69 5.43
N CYS A 124 3.60 8.69 6.01
CA CYS A 124 2.14 8.55 5.94
C CYS A 124 1.39 9.70 6.64
N ARG A 125 1.96 10.30 7.68
CA ARG A 125 1.39 11.49 8.32
C ARG A 125 1.32 12.67 7.35
N GLU A 126 2.31 12.85 6.50
CA GLU A 126 2.34 13.94 5.51
C GLU A 126 1.51 13.57 4.25
N SER A 127 1.60 12.34 3.78
CA SER A 127 1.06 11.94 2.46
C SER A 127 -0.41 11.52 2.46
N LEU A 128 -0.95 10.97 3.55
CA LEU A 128 -2.36 10.51 3.58
C LEU A 128 -3.31 11.66 3.27
N ILE A 129 -3.15 12.78 3.97
CA ILE A 129 -4.04 13.93 3.84
C ILE A 129 -3.90 14.53 2.44
N ASP A 130 -2.68 14.60 1.91
CA ASP A 130 -2.43 15.07 0.55
C ASP A 130 -3.20 14.22 -0.48
N GLY A 131 -3.14 12.88 -0.37
CA GLY A 131 -3.90 11.97 -1.23
C GLY A 131 -5.41 12.21 -1.17
N ILE A 132 -5.99 12.22 0.04
CA ILE A 132 -7.42 12.46 0.24
C ILE A 132 -7.84 13.83 -0.31
N LYS A 133 -7.04 14.87 -0.08
CA LYS A 133 -7.32 16.24 -0.52
C LYS A 133 -7.25 16.36 -2.04
N ARG A 134 -6.21 15.84 -2.70
CA ARG A 134 -6.13 15.86 -4.17
C ARG A 134 -7.28 15.07 -4.81
N ALA A 135 -7.72 13.99 -4.18
CA ALA A 135 -8.82 13.18 -4.66
C ALA A 135 -10.18 13.88 -4.50
N THR A 136 -10.47 14.44 -3.33
CA THR A 136 -11.85 14.78 -2.94
C THR A 136 -12.08 16.24 -2.56
N ASP A 137 -11.01 17.01 -2.31
CA ASP A 137 -11.05 18.37 -1.76
C ASP A 137 -11.87 18.52 -0.45
N VAL A 138 -12.23 17.39 0.17
CA VAL A 138 -13.23 17.34 1.24
C VAL A 138 -12.74 18.05 2.50
N MET A 139 -13.62 18.75 3.21
CA MET A 139 -13.30 19.23 4.55
C MET A 139 -13.17 18.05 5.52
N LEU A 140 -12.06 17.98 6.26
CA LEU A 140 -11.80 16.90 7.23
C LEU A 140 -12.18 17.28 8.66
N ALA A 141 -12.13 18.57 9.01
CA ALA A 141 -12.46 19.01 10.35
C ALA A 141 -13.93 18.69 10.68
N GLY A 142 -14.17 18.10 11.85
CA GLY A 142 -15.49 17.68 12.31
C GLY A 142 -15.99 16.36 11.71
N LYS A 143 -15.30 15.78 10.71
CA LYS A 143 -15.66 14.45 10.18
C LYS A 143 -15.26 13.34 11.14
N VAL A 144 -16.01 12.25 11.13
CA VAL A 144 -15.60 10.98 11.76
C VAL A 144 -14.71 10.23 10.78
N ALA A 145 -13.44 10.05 11.12
CA ALA A 145 -12.49 9.28 10.34
C ALA A 145 -12.16 7.98 11.08
N VAL A 146 -12.26 6.84 10.38
CA VAL A 146 -11.96 5.52 10.91
C VAL A 146 -10.64 5.03 10.30
N VAL A 147 -9.66 4.73 11.15
CA VAL A 147 -8.36 4.16 10.75
C VAL A 147 -8.33 2.71 11.20
N ALA A 148 -8.30 1.78 10.24
CA ALA A 148 -8.18 0.36 10.52
C ALA A 148 -6.71 -0.04 10.55
N GLY A 149 -6.22 -0.45 11.73
CA GLY A 149 -4.82 -0.65 12.03
C GLY A 149 -4.18 0.55 12.72
N PHE A 150 -3.31 0.28 13.69
CA PHE A 150 -2.57 1.26 14.47
C PHE A 150 -1.11 0.82 14.66
N GLY A 151 -0.55 0.17 13.64
CA GLY A 151 0.90 0.05 13.44
C GLY A 151 1.56 1.41 13.13
N ASP A 152 2.77 1.41 12.59
CA ASP A 152 3.47 2.68 12.30
C ASP A 152 2.72 3.54 11.27
N VAL A 153 2.16 2.93 10.22
CA VAL A 153 1.31 3.61 9.22
C VAL A 153 0.05 4.18 9.86
N GLY A 154 -0.73 3.33 10.56
CA GLY A 154 -1.96 3.73 11.22
C GLY A 154 -1.77 4.85 12.24
N LYS A 155 -0.67 4.84 13.00
CA LYS A 155 -0.28 5.94 13.91
C LYS A 155 -0.09 7.26 13.14
N GLY A 156 0.62 7.23 12.02
CA GLY A 156 0.85 8.41 11.18
C GLY A 156 -0.46 8.98 10.62
N CYS A 157 -1.30 8.08 10.09
CA CYS A 157 -2.61 8.39 9.55
C CYS A 157 -3.54 9.03 10.60
N ALA A 158 -3.64 8.43 11.78
CA ALA A 158 -4.46 8.94 12.88
C ALA A 158 -4.01 10.32 13.37
N MET A 159 -2.68 10.51 13.52
CA MET A 159 -2.10 11.81 13.87
C MET A 159 -2.45 12.89 12.85
N ALA A 160 -2.35 12.59 11.56
CA ALA A 160 -2.62 13.54 10.48
C ALA A 160 -4.10 13.94 10.44
N LEU A 161 -5.01 12.95 10.49
CA LEU A 161 -6.45 13.19 10.48
C LEU A 161 -6.90 14.02 11.69
N ARG A 162 -6.39 13.69 12.89
CA ARG A 162 -6.67 14.49 14.10
C ARG A 162 -6.10 15.90 14.00
N GLY A 163 -4.90 16.06 13.45
CA GLY A 163 -4.28 17.37 13.18
C GLY A 163 -5.12 18.26 12.27
N MET A 164 -5.89 17.64 11.35
CA MET A 164 -6.86 18.32 10.48
C MET A 164 -8.23 18.55 11.13
N GLY A 165 -8.39 18.22 12.42
CA GLY A 165 -9.62 18.41 13.19
C GLY A 165 -10.65 17.30 13.03
N ALA A 166 -10.30 16.15 12.45
CA ALA A 166 -11.21 15.00 12.37
C ALA A 166 -11.36 14.34 13.75
N ARG A 167 -12.54 13.78 14.01
CA ARG A 167 -12.77 12.84 15.12
C ARG A 167 -12.30 11.46 14.67
N VAL A 168 -11.13 11.05 15.13
CA VAL A 168 -10.52 9.77 14.73
C VAL A 168 -10.96 8.63 15.63
N ILE A 169 -11.39 7.53 15.02
CA ILE A 169 -11.66 6.23 15.64
C ILE A 169 -10.67 5.23 15.05
N VAL A 170 -10.13 4.35 15.89
CA VAL A 170 -9.18 3.31 15.49
C VAL A 170 -9.83 1.94 15.65
N SER A 171 -9.65 1.07 14.66
CA SER A 171 -9.95 -0.36 14.78
C SER A 171 -8.63 -1.13 14.87
N GLU A 172 -8.49 -2.00 15.86
CA GLU A 172 -7.27 -2.75 16.12
C GLU A 172 -7.54 -4.14 16.69
N ILE A 173 -6.72 -5.10 16.26
CA ILE A 173 -6.72 -6.48 16.76
C ILE A 173 -5.62 -6.69 17.82
N ASP A 174 -4.54 -5.92 17.75
CA ASP A 174 -3.44 -6.03 18.70
C ASP A 174 -3.76 -5.19 19.96
N PRO A 175 -3.86 -5.81 21.15
CA PRO A 175 -4.23 -5.10 22.37
C PRO A 175 -3.21 -4.05 22.81
N ILE A 176 -1.94 -4.17 22.41
CA ILE A 176 -0.88 -3.20 22.71
C ILE A 176 -1.09 -1.96 21.84
N ASN A 177 -1.28 -2.13 20.53
CA ASN A 177 -1.53 -1.02 19.61
C ASN A 177 -2.88 -0.34 19.93
N ALA A 178 -3.91 -1.12 20.27
CA ALA A 178 -5.19 -0.59 20.75
C ALA A 178 -5.02 0.26 22.02
N LEU A 179 -4.26 -0.23 23.00
CA LEU A 179 -3.99 0.54 24.22
C LEU A 179 -3.20 1.82 23.92
N GLN A 180 -2.22 1.78 23.00
CA GLN A 180 -1.52 2.97 22.54
C GLN A 180 -2.49 3.99 21.92
N ALA A 181 -3.41 3.56 21.05
CA ALA A 181 -4.41 4.43 20.45
C ALA A 181 -5.31 5.08 21.53
N ALA A 182 -5.74 4.31 22.53
CA ALA A 182 -6.54 4.81 23.63
C ALA A 182 -5.78 5.82 24.52
N VAL A 183 -4.49 5.58 24.79
CA VAL A 183 -3.63 6.51 25.55
C VAL A 183 -3.44 7.84 24.82
N GLU A 184 -3.33 7.81 23.49
CA GLU A 184 -3.31 9.01 22.67
C GLU A 184 -4.67 9.74 22.64
N GLY A 185 -5.75 9.09 23.10
CA GLY A 185 -7.09 9.66 23.19
C GLY A 185 -7.98 9.39 21.99
N TYR A 186 -7.64 8.38 21.17
CA TYR A 186 -8.53 7.87 20.14
C TYR A 186 -9.55 6.90 20.73
N GLN A 187 -10.78 6.93 20.25
CA GLN A 187 -11.72 5.85 20.52
C GLN A 187 -11.23 4.60 19.77
N VAL A 188 -11.17 3.46 20.47
CA VAL A 188 -10.92 2.16 19.84
C VAL A 188 -12.24 1.40 19.75
N ALA A 189 -12.61 0.93 18.57
CA ALA A 189 -13.84 0.18 18.35
C ALA A 189 -13.71 -0.80 17.17
N PRO A 190 -14.42 -1.94 17.20
CA PRO A 190 -14.61 -2.79 16.03
C PRO A 190 -15.15 -1.98 14.85
N LEU A 191 -14.79 -2.36 13.62
CA LEU A 191 -15.18 -1.62 12.43
C LEU A 191 -16.70 -1.69 12.20
N GLU A 192 -17.31 -2.83 12.54
CA GLU A 192 -18.73 -3.12 12.46
C GLU A 192 -19.57 -2.15 13.31
N ASP A 193 -19.03 -1.71 14.45
CA ASP A 193 -19.72 -0.82 15.39
C ASP A 193 -19.72 0.64 14.91
N VAL A 194 -18.82 0.99 13.97
CA VAL A 194 -18.58 2.38 13.55
C VAL A 194 -18.75 2.62 12.05
N ALA A 195 -18.99 1.58 11.25
CA ALA A 195 -19.23 1.68 9.81
C ALA A 195 -20.37 2.65 9.48
N SER A 196 -21.44 2.65 10.28
CA SER A 196 -22.61 3.52 10.07
C SER A 196 -22.39 5.01 10.37
N ILE A 197 -21.30 5.36 11.06
CA ILE A 197 -21.00 6.75 11.44
C ILE A 197 -19.71 7.28 10.81
N GLY A 198 -18.85 6.41 10.29
CA GLY A 198 -17.61 6.80 9.64
C GLY A 198 -17.87 7.51 8.32
N GLN A 199 -17.14 8.60 8.06
CA GLN A 199 -17.26 9.40 6.83
C GLN A 199 -15.98 9.35 5.99
N VAL A 200 -14.87 8.95 6.59
CA VAL A 200 -13.59 8.70 5.93
C VAL A 200 -13.04 7.42 6.53
N PHE A 201 -12.76 6.41 5.70
CA PHE A 201 -12.20 5.13 6.11
C PHE A 201 -10.83 4.96 5.48
N VAL A 202 -9.83 4.61 6.30
CA VAL A 202 -8.46 4.38 5.88
C VAL A 202 -7.99 3.04 6.41
N THR A 203 -7.65 2.11 5.51
CA THR A 203 -7.05 0.81 5.87
C THR A 203 -5.53 0.91 5.88
N THR A 204 -4.89 0.39 6.93
CA THR A 204 -3.44 0.54 7.22
C THR A 204 -2.81 -0.74 7.77
N THR A 205 -3.44 -1.90 7.53
CA THR A 205 -3.17 -3.13 8.29
C THR A 205 -2.10 -4.01 7.64
N GLY A 206 -1.92 -3.94 6.32
CA GLY A 206 -1.14 -4.91 5.55
C GLY A 206 -1.79 -6.30 5.50
N CYS A 207 -3.07 -6.42 5.89
CA CYS A 207 -3.85 -7.65 5.86
C CYS A 207 -4.79 -7.66 4.64
N ARG A 208 -5.87 -8.44 4.71
CA ARG A 208 -6.88 -8.56 3.66
C ARG A 208 -8.26 -8.57 4.28
N ASP A 209 -9.27 -8.25 3.48
CA ASP A 209 -10.69 -8.33 3.86
C ASP A 209 -11.02 -7.48 5.10
N ILE A 210 -10.45 -6.27 5.18
CA ILE A 210 -10.67 -5.33 6.30
C ILE A 210 -12.00 -4.59 6.12
N ILE A 211 -12.22 -4.00 4.95
CA ILE A 211 -13.51 -3.43 4.55
C ILE A 211 -14.13 -4.35 3.51
N THR A 212 -15.35 -4.82 3.79
CA THR A 212 -16.05 -5.86 3.03
C THR A 212 -17.49 -5.42 2.74
N GLY A 213 -18.24 -6.20 1.97
CA GLY A 213 -19.64 -5.94 1.63
C GLY A 213 -20.52 -5.53 2.82
N THR A 214 -20.41 -6.24 3.95
CA THR A 214 -21.18 -5.95 5.16
C THR A 214 -20.90 -4.57 5.76
N HIS A 215 -19.73 -4.01 5.49
CA HIS A 215 -19.35 -2.67 5.91
C HIS A 215 -19.89 -1.62 4.95
N PHE A 216 -19.75 -1.84 3.63
CA PHE A 216 -20.24 -0.90 2.61
C PHE A 216 -21.73 -0.64 2.74
N GLU A 217 -22.54 -1.68 2.99
CA GLU A 217 -23.99 -1.56 3.18
C GLU A 217 -24.39 -0.68 4.37
N GLN A 218 -23.49 -0.47 5.33
CA GLN A 218 -23.75 0.35 6.51
C GLN A 218 -23.24 1.78 6.35
N MET A 219 -22.32 2.05 5.42
CA MET A 219 -21.68 3.34 5.30
C MET A 219 -22.69 4.45 4.96
N PRO A 220 -22.52 5.65 5.54
CA PRO A 220 -23.35 6.78 5.16
C PRO A 220 -23.07 7.21 3.72
N GLU A 221 -24.07 7.87 3.11
CA GLU A 221 -23.94 8.49 1.78
C GLU A 221 -22.67 9.35 1.69
N ASP A 222 -21.97 9.24 0.56
CA ASP A 222 -20.72 9.94 0.26
C ASP A 222 -19.57 9.68 1.27
N ALA A 223 -19.58 8.53 1.96
CA ALA A 223 -18.42 8.06 2.70
C ALA A 223 -17.21 7.88 1.76
N ILE A 224 -16.04 8.35 2.19
CA ILE A 224 -14.79 8.19 1.46
C ILE A 224 -14.07 6.97 2.01
N VAL A 225 -13.64 6.08 1.13
CA VAL A 225 -12.92 4.85 1.49
C VAL A 225 -11.60 4.80 0.72
N CYS A 226 -10.48 4.62 1.42
CA CYS A 226 -9.17 4.49 0.79
C CYS A 226 -8.26 3.52 1.56
N ASN A 227 -7.24 3.04 0.85
CA ASN A 227 -6.19 2.19 1.40
C ASN A 227 -4.84 2.89 1.30
N ILE A 228 -4.02 2.78 2.34
CA ILE A 228 -2.62 3.20 2.34
C ILE A 228 -1.68 2.07 2.80
N GLY A 229 -2.21 0.86 2.97
CA GLY A 229 -1.40 -0.35 2.96
C GLY A 229 -0.83 -0.64 1.57
N HIS A 230 0.02 -1.67 1.49
CA HIS A 230 0.75 -1.98 0.25
C HIS A 230 -0.16 -2.57 -0.84
N PHE A 231 -1.01 -3.55 -0.49
CA PHE A 231 -1.93 -4.19 -1.44
C PHE A 231 -3.36 -3.68 -1.27
N ASP A 232 -4.09 -3.60 -2.38
CA ASP A 232 -5.48 -3.14 -2.47
C ASP A 232 -6.50 -4.10 -1.82
N ILE A 233 -6.11 -5.35 -1.59
CA ILE A 233 -6.93 -6.41 -0.99
C ILE A 233 -7.37 -6.16 0.47
N GLU A 234 -6.91 -5.09 1.10
CA GLU A 234 -7.52 -4.62 2.37
C GLU A 234 -8.99 -4.24 2.19
N ILE A 235 -9.39 -3.86 0.98
CA ILE A 235 -10.74 -3.41 0.64
C ILE A 235 -11.31 -4.32 -0.45
N ASP A 236 -12.52 -4.86 -0.22
CA ASP A 236 -13.19 -5.73 -1.19
C ASP A 236 -13.84 -4.94 -2.35
N VAL A 237 -12.99 -4.34 -3.19
CA VAL A 237 -13.40 -3.59 -4.39
C VAL A 237 -14.04 -4.52 -5.43
N ALA A 238 -13.67 -5.80 -5.45
CA ALA A 238 -14.29 -6.80 -6.33
C ALA A 238 -15.78 -6.96 -6.00
N TRP A 239 -16.12 -7.07 -4.71
CA TRP A 239 -17.50 -7.11 -4.26
C TRP A 239 -18.24 -5.81 -4.61
N LEU A 240 -17.63 -4.63 -4.41
CA LEU A 240 -18.25 -3.35 -4.81
C LEU A 240 -18.61 -3.32 -6.29
N LYS A 241 -17.67 -3.66 -7.18
CA LYS A 241 -17.89 -3.67 -8.62
C LYS A 241 -18.98 -4.66 -9.04
N ALA A 242 -19.15 -5.75 -8.31
CA ALA A 242 -20.14 -6.78 -8.61
C ALA A 242 -21.54 -6.45 -8.08
N ASN A 243 -21.66 -5.67 -7.00
CA ASN A 243 -22.92 -5.45 -6.29
C ASN A 243 -23.45 -4.02 -6.36
N ALA A 244 -22.63 -3.02 -6.69
CA ALA A 244 -23.08 -1.65 -6.85
C ALA A 244 -24.07 -1.52 -8.02
N ALA A 245 -25.16 -0.79 -7.81
CA ALA A 245 -26.12 -0.42 -8.85
C ALA A 245 -25.48 0.46 -9.93
N GLU A 246 -24.52 1.31 -9.55
CA GLU A 246 -23.82 2.21 -10.46
C GLU A 246 -22.37 2.45 -9.99
N CYS A 247 -21.46 2.60 -10.96
CA CYS A 247 -20.09 3.06 -10.73
C CYS A 247 -19.80 4.23 -11.68
N VAL A 248 -19.59 5.43 -11.12
CA VAL A 248 -19.29 6.65 -11.86
C VAL A 248 -17.84 7.04 -11.61
N ASN A 249 -17.02 7.06 -12.65
CA ASN A 249 -15.69 7.67 -12.56
C ASN A 249 -15.84 9.19 -12.50
N ILE A 250 -15.46 9.80 -11.37
CA ILE A 250 -15.52 11.25 -11.17
C ILE A 250 -14.32 11.91 -11.85
N LYS A 251 -13.13 11.33 -11.64
CA LYS A 251 -11.86 11.70 -12.27
C LYS A 251 -10.87 10.53 -12.10
N PRO A 252 -9.66 10.57 -12.70
CA PRO A 252 -8.67 9.51 -12.49
C PRO A 252 -8.45 9.20 -11.01
N GLN A 253 -8.55 7.92 -10.66
CA GLN A 253 -8.42 7.37 -9.29
C GLN A 253 -9.51 7.81 -8.29
N VAL A 254 -10.63 8.35 -8.76
CA VAL A 254 -11.79 8.68 -7.92
C VAL A 254 -13.06 8.16 -8.56
N ASP A 255 -13.60 7.09 -7.99
CA ASP A 255 -14.84 6.45 -8.41
C ASP A 255 -15.90 6.61 -7.32
N ARG A 256 -17.15 6.86 -7.72
CA ARG A 256 -18.32 6.83 -6.85
C ARG A 256 -19.14 5.58 -7.14
N PHE A 257 -19.36 4.78 -6.11
CA PHE A 257 -20.23 3.62 -6.15
C PHE A 257 -21.57 3.95 -5.49
N THR A 258 -22.67 3.59 -6.16
CA THR A 258 -24.02 3.66 -5.61
C THR A 258 -24.48 2.23 -5.35
N MET A 259 -24.80 1.89 -4.09
CA MET A 259 -25.28 0.57 -3.70
C MET A 259 -26.79 0.39 -3.93
#